data_AF-A0A3S8VT95-F1
#
_entry.id   AF-A0A3S8VT95-F1
#
_cell.length_a   1.000
_cell.length_b   1.000
_cell.length_c   1.000
_cell.angle_alpha   90.00
_cell.angle_beta   90.00
_cell.angle_gamma   90.00
#
_symmetry.space_group_name_H-M   'P 1'
#
loop_
_entity.id
_entity.type
_entity.pdbx_description
1 polymer ?
#
loop_
_entity_poly.entity_id
_entity_poly.type
_entity_poly.pdbx_seq_one_letter_code
_entity_poly.pdbx_strand_id
1 'polypeptide(L)'
;MPANPRTRPNPKDHTGNKKRILAEQHAEELAQRKGELAMQHAEAAANLDQPISLDEKGRTLQAVPEEEKTEGPVELPPEKVRIRIACDLEKVTIGQGTDFDFKEGQVYELPLHVALHLDRLGYVWQWL
;
A
#
# COMPACT_ATOMS: atom_id res chain seq x y z
N MET A 1 4.80 31.63 -39.22
CA MET A 1 6.10 30.96 -39.50
C MET A 1 5.87 29.91 -40.57
N PRO A 2 6.53 29.93 -41.74
CA PRO A 2 6.32 28.92 -42.76
C PRO A 2 6.93 27.57 -42.32
N ALA A 3 6.21 26.48 -42.55
CA ALA A 3 6.64 25.13 -42.22
C ALA A 3 7.92 24.76 -42.99
N ASN A 4 8.95 24.36 -42.25
CA ASN A 4 10.26 23.99 -42.79
C ASN A 4 10.13 22.69 -43.64
N PRO A 5 10.49 22.69 -44.94
CA PRO A 5 10.21 21.59 -45.88
C PRO A 5 11.05 20.31 -45.71
N ARG A 6 11.68 20.09 -44.54
CA ARG A 6 12.48 18.89 -44.25
C ARG A 6 11.67 17.77 -43.57
N THR A 7 10.36 17.72 -43.82
CA THR A 7 9.42 16.81 -43.14
C THR A 7 9.39 15.39 -43.67
N ARG A 8 10.08 15.09 -44.77
CA ARG A 8 10.12 13.73 -45.34
C ARG A 8 11.46 13.08 -45.02
N PRO A 9 11.49 11.96 -44.28
CA PRO A 9 12.73 11.26 -43.97
C PRO A 9 13.39 10.78 -45.27
N ASN A 10 14.71 10.99 -45.37
CA ASN A 10 15.48 10.53 -46.52
C ASN A 10 15.59 8.99 -46.47
N PRO A 11 15.15 8.26 -47.51
CA PRO A 11 15.17 6.80 -47.51
C PRO A 11 16.60 6.20 -47.47
N LYS A 12 17.63 6.97 -47.79
CA LYS A 12 19.05 6.54 -47.69
C LYS A 12 19.66 6.75 -46.30
N ASP A 13 18.98 7.45 -45.39
CA ASP A 13 19.47 7.64 -44.02
C ASP A 13 19.05 6.47 -43.12
N HIS A 14 19.93 5.48 -43.02
CA HIS A 14 19.69 4.31 -42.18
C HIS A 14 19.64 4.64 -40.69
N THR A 15 20.38 5.64 -40.22
CA THR A 15 20.49 5.95 -38.79
C THR A 15 19.24 6.68 -38.30
N GLY A 16 18.75 7.65 -39.08
CA GLY A 16 17.49 8.34 -38.79
C GLY A 16 16.28 7.41 -38.82
N ASN A 17 16.22 6.51 -39.80
CA ASN A 17 15.13 5.54 -39.92
C ASN A 17 15.14 4.52 -38.76
N LYS A 18 16.31 3.99 -38.38
CA LYS A 18 16.44 3.10 -37.20
C LYS A 18 16.02 3.80 -35.91
N LYS A 19 16.44 5.05 -35.70
CA LYS A 19 16.05 5.83 -34.52
C LYS A 19 14.53 6.00 -34.42
N ARG A 20 13.86 6.23 -35.55
CA ARG A 20 12.39 6.36 -35.59
C ARG A 20 11.69 5.05 -35.27
N ILE A 21 12.13 3.93 -35.86
CA ILE A 21 11.58 2.60 -35.58
C ILE A 21 11.73 2.26 -34.09
N LEU A 22 12.92 2.48 -33.52
CA LEU A 22 13.15 2.26 -32.09
C LEU A 22 12.28 3.18 -31.22
N ALA A 23 12.12 4.45 -31.61
CA ALA A 23 11.26 5.38 -30.87
C ALA A 23 9.78 4.96 -30.91
N GLU A 24 9.29 4.44 -32.03
CA GLU A 24 7.93 3.89 -32.17
C GLU A 24 7.76 2.63 -31.28
N GLN A 25 8.73 1.71 -31.30
CA GLN A 25 8.71 0.50 -30.46
C GLN A 25 8.72 0.81 -28.96
N HIS A 26 9.59 1.73 -28.52
CA HIS A 26 9.65 2.14 -27.11
C HIS A 26 8.40 2.93 -26.68
N ALA A 27 7.77 3.68 -27.58
CA ALA A 27 6.52 4.38 -27.27
C ALA A 27 5.38 3.39 -26.98
N GLU A 28 5.29 2.31 -27.75
CA GLU A 28 4.32 1.22 -27.53
C GLU A 28 4.59 0.48 -26.21
N GLU A 29 5.85 0.12 -25.93
CA GLU A 29 6.23 -0.54 -24.67
C GLU A 29 5.92 0.34 -23.45
N LEU A 30 6.22 1.64 -23.52
CA LEU A 30 5.89 2.59 -22.46
C LEU A 30 4.37 2.76 -22.29
N ALA A 31 3.59 2.69 -23.37
CA ALA A 31 2.13 2.76 -23.29
C ALA A 31 1.55 1.50 -22.61
N GLN A 32 2.06 0.31 -22.94
CA GLN A 32 1.66 -0.95 -22.30
C GLN A 32 1.97 -0.94 -20.80
N ARG A 33 3.20 -0.60 -20.40
CA ARG A 33 3.58 -0.48 -18.98
C ARG A 33 2.73 0.52 -18.21
N LYS A 34 2.40 1.66 -18.83
CA LYS A 34 1.51 2.65 -18.21
C LYS A 34 0.12 2.09 -17.94
N GLY A 35 -0.41 1.26 -18.85
CA GLY A 35 -1.69 0.57 -18.66
C GLY A 35 -1.67 -0.41 -17.49
N GLU A 36 -0.64 -1.23 -17.39
CA GLU A 36 -0.46 -2.20 -16.28
C GLU A 36 -0.36 -1.50 -14.92
N LEU A 37 0.43 -0.43 -14.83
CA LEU A 37 0.57 0.36 -13.61
C LEU A 37 -0.74 1.03 -13.20
N ALA A 38 -1.52 1.54 -14.15
CA ALA A 38 -2.81 2.16 -13.86
C ALA A 38 -3.80 1.16 -13.26
N MET A 39 -3.82 -0.09 -13.74
CA MET A 39 -4.66 -1.15 -13.16
C MET A 39 -4.22 -1.51 -11.75
N GLN A 40 -2.91 -1.73 -11.52
CA GLN A 40 -2.39 -2.03 -10.19
C GLN A 40 -2.66 -0.91 -9.18
N HIS A 41 -2.57 0.35 -9.61
CA HIS A 41 -2.86 1.48 -8.73
C HIS A 41 -4.35 1.59 -8.39
N ALA A 42 -5.24 1.25 -9.32
CA ALA A 42 -6.67 1.22 -9.05
C ALA A 42 -7.02 0.10 -8.04
N GLU A 43 -6.41 -1.08 -8.18
CA GLU A 43 -6.56 -2.18 -7.22
C GLU A 43 -5.97 -1.84 -5.84
N ALA A 44 -4.81 -1.18 -5.80
CA ALA A 44 -4.19 -0.75 -4.55
C ALA A 44 -5.05 0.29 -3.82
N ALA A 45 -5.63 1.25 -4.55
CA ALA A 45 -6.56 2.22 -3.99
C ALA A 45 -7.82 1.56 -3.43
N ALA A 46 -8.37 0.56 -4.13
CA ALA A 46 -9.54 -0.18 -3.66
C ALA A 46 -9.27 -1.05 -2.41
N ASN A 47 -8.06 -1.58 -2.28
CA ASN A 47 -7.66 -2.33 -1.08
C ASN A 47 -7.36 -1.43 0.12
N LEU A 48 -7.03 -0.15 -0.09
CA LEU A 48 -6.73 0.79 1.00
C LEU A 48 -7.95 1.09 1.87
N ASP A 49 -9.15 1.06 1.29
CA ASP A 49 -10.42 1.32 1.99
C ASP A 49 -10.95 0.12 2.77
N GLN A 50 -10.40 -1.08 2.57
CA GLN A 50 -10.84 -2.26 3.29
C GLN A 50 -10.20 -2.30 4.69
N PRO A 51 -10.99 -2.28 5.77
CA PRO A 51 -10.45 -2.35 7.12
C PRO A 51 -9.86 -3.75 7.37
N ILE A 52 -8.54 -3.81 7.60
CA ILE A 52 -7.87 -5.04 7.98
C ILE A 52 -7.96 -5.15 9.51
N SER A 53 -8.77 -6.08 10.01
CA SER A 53 -8.78 -6.44 11.42
C SER A 53 -7.53 -7.27 11.73
N LEU A 54 -6.57 -6.71 12.49
CA LEU A 54 -5.46 -7.46 13.07
C LEU A 54 -5.88 -7.96 14.45
N ASP A 55 -5.69 -9.25 14.70
CA ASP A 55 -5.88 -9.82 16.04
C ASP A 55 -4.69 -9.49 16.95
N GLU A 56 -4.82 -9.75 18.25
CA GLU A 56 -3.82 -9.43 19.28
C GLU A 56 -2.41 -9.99 19.02
N LYS A 57 -2.26 -10.90 18.05
CA LYS A 57 -0.99 -11.52 17.62
C LYS A 57 -0.46 -11.06 16.27
N GLY A 58 -0.96 -9.94 15.73
CA GLY A 58 -0.48 -9.37 14.46
C GLY A 58 -0.81 -10.20 13.22
N ARG A 59 -1.76 -11.14 13.31
CA ARG A 59 -2.21 -11.97 12.18
C ARG A 59 -3.44 -11.37 11.51
N THR A 60 -3.44 -11.35 10.19
CA THR A 60 -4.64 -11.14 9.37
C THR A 60 -5.62 -12.27 9.63
N LEU A 61 -6.82 -11.95 10.14
CA LEU A 61 -7.88 -12.92 10.38
C LEU A 61 -8.47 -13.43 9.05
N GLN A 62 -7.81 -14.39 8.41
CA GLN A 62 -8.55 -15.37 7.61
C GLN A 62 -9.29 -16.27 8.60
N ALA A 63 -10.62 -16.22 8.55
CA ALA A 63 -11.52 -16.98 9.41
C ALA A 63 -11.13 -18.47 9.42
N VAL A 64 -10.55 -18.91 10.53
CA VAL A 64 -10.45 -20.31 10.93
C VAL A 64 -11.10 -20.39 12.31
N PRO A 65 -12.19 -21.15 12.47
CA PRO A 65 -12.87 -21.23 13.75
C PRO A 65 -12.01 -21.99 14.75
N GLU A 66 -11.71 -21.28 15.85
CA GLU A 66 -11.93 -21.71 17.23
C GLU A 66 -11.34 -23.08 17.65
N GLU A 67 -10.18 -23.05 18.31
CA GLU A 67 -9.88 -23.98 19.41
C GLU A 67 -9.18 -23.24 20.57
N GLU A 68 -9.89 -23.30 21.70
CA GLU A 68 -9.59 -23.06 23.12
C GLU A 68 -8.15 -22.70 23.56
N LYS A 69 -8.05 -21.67 24.40
CA LYS A 69 -7.16 -21.74 25.57
C LYS A 69 -7.66 -20.90 26.75
N THR A 70 -7.91 -21.60 27.85
CA THR A 70 -8.32 -21.16 29.18
C THR A 70 -7.23 -20.44 29.99
N GLU A 71 -7.69 -19.54 30.88
CA GLU A 71 -7.21 -19.15 32.24
C GLU A 71 -7.13 -17.61 32.44
N GLY A 72 -8.06 -17.05 33.25
CA GLY A 72 -8.25 -15.61 33.51
C GLY A 72 -7.39 -15.01 34.65
N PRO A 73 -7.78 -13.91 35.34
CA PRO A 73 -8.85 -12.93 35.07
C PRO A 73 -8.42 -11.45 35.37
N VAL A 74 -8.40 -10.57 34.35
CA VAL A 74 -8.85 -9.16 34.43
C VAL A 74 -9.37 -8.83 33.04
N GLU A 75 -10.63 -9.16 32.78
CA GLU A 75 -11.34 -8.69 31.59
C GLU A 75 -11.66 -7.20 31.77
N LEU A 76 -10.65 -6.35 31.58
CA LEU A 76 -10.92 -5.03 31.04
C LEU A 76 -11.32 -5.30 29.59
N PRO A 77 -12.57 -5.02 29.17
CA PRO A 77 -12.93 -5.17 27.77
C PRO A 77 -11.90 -4.38 26.96
N PRO A 78 -11.15 -5.01 26.04
CA PRO A 78 -10.21 -4.28 25.24
C PRO A 78 -11.05 -3.31 24.42
N GLU A 79 -11.03 -2.04 24.82
CA GLU A 79 -11.69 -0.98 24.08
C GLU A 79 -10.93 -0.89 22.76
N LYS A 80 -11.48 -1.56 21.73
CA LYS A 80 -10.91 -1.60 20.39
C LYS A 80 -11.23 -0.26 19.75
N VAL A 81 -10.20 0.43 19.29
CA VAL A 81 -10.30 1.74 18.66
C VAL A 81 -9.81 1.65 17.24
N ARG A 82 -10.46 2.40 16.35
CA ARG A 82 -10.07 2.49 14.94
C ARG A 82 -9.16 3.68 14.74
N ILE A 83 -8.00 3.44 14.14
CA ILE A 83 -6.99 4.48 13.95
C ILE A 83 -6.38 4.40 12.57
N ARG A 84 -6.15 5.57 11.97
CA ARG A 84 -5.36 5.70 10.75
C ARG A 84 -3.89 5.99 11.08
N ILE A 85 -2.99 5.21 10.47
CA ILE A 85 -1.55 5.30 10.71
C ILE A 85 -0.88 6.24 9.70
N ALA A 86 0.12 6.99 10.16
CA ALA A 86 0.80 8.04 9.41
C ALA A 86 2.10 7.58 8.71
N CYS A 87 2.67 6.42 9.06
CA CYS A 87 3.89 5.90 8.45
C CYS A 87 3.87 4.37 8.39
N ASP A 88 4.62 3.80 7.45
CA ASP A 88 4.89 2.37 7.40
C ASP A 88 5.73 1.96 8.61
N LEU A 89 5.27 0.96 9.36
CA LEU A 89 5.98 0.39 10.50
C LEU A 89 6.04 -1.13 10.36
N GLU A 90 7.24 -1.69 10.27
CA GLU A 90 7.45 -3.13 10.17
C GLU A 90 7.95 -3.70 11.51
N LYS A 91 7.40 -4.84 11.93
CA LYS A 91 7.78 -5.60 13.13
C LYS A 91 7.83 -4.75 14.41
N VAL A 92 6.81 -3.95 14.64
CA VAL A 92 6.70 -3.18 15.89
C VAL A 92 6.22 -4.10 17.00
N THR A 93 7.11 -4.37 17.96
CA THR A 93 6.73 -5.08 19.17
C THR A 93 6.13 -4.12 20.18
N ILE A 94 4.82 -4.22 20.42
CA ILE A 94 4.12 -3.43 21.44
C ILE A 94 3.56 -4.39 22.49
N GLY A 95 4.11 -4.32 23.70
CA GLY A 95 3.82 -5.29 24.76
C GLY A 95 4.73 -6.51 24.72
N GLN A 96 4.28 -7.62 25.29
CA GLN A 96 5.09 -8.84 25.43
C GLN A 96 4.73 -9.85 24.33
N GLY A 97 5.61 -9.98 23.33
CA GLY A 97 5.53 -11.06 22.32
C GLY A 97 4.56 -10.83 21.16
N THR A 98 4.09 -9.59 20.97
CA THR A 98 3.15 -9.21 19.90
C THR A 98 3.80 -8.24 18.94
N ASP A 99 4.11 -8.74 17.75
CA ASP A 99 4.67 -7.97 16.65
C ASP A 99 3.55 -7.51 15.71
N PHE A 100 3.54 -6.24 15.37
CA PHE A 100 2.56 -5.63 14.48
C PHE A 100 3.25 -5.03 13.25
N ASP A 101 2.64 -5.28 12.08
CA ASP A 101 3.01 -4.64 10.83
C ASP A 101 1.91 -3.65 10.43
N PHE A 102 2.30 -2.40 10.25
CA PHE A 102 1.41 -1.30 9.90
C PHE A 102 1.83 -0.67 8.58
N LYS A 103 0.85 -0.34 7.74
CA LYS A 103 1.06 0.43 6.53
C LYS A 103 0.47 1.83 6.65
N GLU A 104 1.16 2.80 6.08
CA GLU A 104 0.74 4.19 6.02
C GLU A 104 -0.64 4.32 5.36
N GLY A 105 -1.49 5.17 5.93
CA GLY A 105 -2.81 5.49 5.41
C GLY A 105 -3.89 4.43 5.67
N GLN A 106 -3.52 3.22 6.10
CA GLN A 106 -4.47 2.17 6.43
C GLN A 106 -5.14 2.41 7.80
N VAL A 107 -6.40 1.99 7.90
CA VAL A 107 -7.18 2.05 9.14
C VAL A 107 -7.13 0.67 9.80
N TYR A 108 -6.67 0.64 11.05
CA TYR A 108 -6.58 -0.57 11.85
C TYR A 108 -7.47 -0.47 13.07
N GLU A 109 -8.07 -1.60 13.45
CA GLU A 109 -8.78 -1.76 14.71
C GLU A 109 -7.85 -2.43 15.72
N LEU A 110 -7.43 -1.68 16.73
CA LEU A 110 -6.40 -2.10 17.69
C LEU A 110 -6.87 -1.85 19.13
N PRO A 111 -6.30 -2.56 20.12
CA PRO A 111 -6.56 -2.26 21.52
C PRO A 111 -6.14 -0.82 21.90
N LEU A 112 -6.89 -0.18 22.79
CA LEU A 112 -6.64 1.19 23.27
C LEU A 112 -5.20 1.43 23.74
N HIS A 113 -4.56 0.46 24.39
CA HIS A 113 -3.20 0.61 24.88
C HIS A 113 -2.16 0.71 23.74
N VAL A 114 -2.37 -0.03 22.64
CA VAL A 114 -1.54 0.02 21.43
C VAL A 114 -1.75 1.35 20.73
N ALA A 115 -3.02 1.74 20.57
CA ALA A 115 -3.44 3.02 20.03
C ALA A 115 -2.78 4.22 20.74
N LEU A 116 -2.88 4.27 22.07
CA LEU A 116 -2.26 5.32 22.88
C LEU A 116 -0.73 5.32 22.78
N HIS A 117 -0.11 4.14 22.63
CA HIS A 117 1.34 4.05 22.43
C HIS A 117 1.76 4.67 21.10
N LEU A 118 1.05 4.35 20.01
CA LEU A 118 1.29 4.90 18.69
C LEU A 118 1.03 6.42 18.64
N ASP A 119 -0.01 6.88 19.34
CA ASP A 119 -0.35 8.31 19.41
C ASP A 119 0.70 9.12 20.16
N ARG A 120 1.20 8.61 21.29
CA ARG A 120 2.33 9.23 22.02
C ARG A 120 3.60 9.34 21.18
N LEU A 121 3.79 8.41 20.25
CA LEU A 121 4.93 8.42 19.32
C LEU A 121 4.67 9.29 18.07
N GLY A 122 3.43 9.77 17.87
CA GLY A 122 3.05 10.59 16.73
C GLY A 122 2.82 9.82 15.44
N TYR A 123 2.61 8.50 15.51
CA TYR A 123 2.31 7.66 14.34
C TYR A 123 0.82 7.61 13.98
N VAL A 124 -0.03 8.23 14.80
CA VAL A 124 -1.47 8.31 14.58
C VAL A 124 -1.81 9.60 13.84
N TRP A 125 -2.46 9.45 12.68
CA TRP A 125 -2.99 10.60 11.95
C TRP A 125 -4.34 11.01 12.53
N GLN A 126 -5.27 10.06 12.65
CA GLN A 126 -6.66 10.33 13.02
C GLN A 126 -7.25 9.16 13.80
N TRP A 127 -7.99 9.52 14.85
CA TRP A 127 -8.87 8.65 15.63
C TRP A 127 -10.24 8.58 14.95
N LEU A 128 -10.79 7.36 14.79
CA LEU A 128 -12.04 7.07 14.08
C LEU A 128 -13.07 6.40 15.00
#